data_AF-A0A7R8ZWU6-F1
#
_entry.id   AF-A0A7R8ZWU6-F1
#
_cell.length_a   1.000
_cell.length_b   1.000
_cell.length_c   1.000
_cell.angle_alpha   90.00
_cell.angle_beta   90.00
_cell.angle_gamma   90.00
#
_symmetry.space_group_name_H-M   'P 1'
#
loop_
_entity.id
_entity.type
_entity.pdbx_description
1 polymer ?
#
loop_
_entity_poly.entity_id
_entity_poly.type
_entity_poly.pdbx_seq_one_letter_code
_entity_poly.pdbx_strand_id
1 'polypeptide(L)'
;MAKEFSRISKEITMAVKDGGDNPETNLRLKRAIQNAKGANMPKDNVERAIKKATGADAENWEEISYEGYGPGGIAIFVECTTNNPTRTVAN
;
A
#
# COMPACT_ATOMS: atom_id res chain seq x y z
N MET A 1 11.77 9.05 5.09
CA MET A 1 12.51 7.87 4.59
C MET A 1 11.87 6.54 5.00
N ALA A 2 11.97 6.06 6.24
CA ALA A 2 11.42 4.72 6.60
C ALA A 2 9.89 4.58 6.42
N LYS A 3 9.11 5.62 6.76
CA LYS A 3 7.64 5.63 6.61
C LYS A 3 7.19 5.60 5.15
N GLU A 4 7.98 6.19 4.25
CA GLU A 4 7.70 6.29 2.83
C GLU A 4 7.97 4.95 2.13
N PHE A 5 9.07 4.29 2.47
CA PHE A 5 9.32 2.92 2.04
C PHE A 5 8.24 1.94 2.50
N SER A 6 7.77 2.07 3.74
CA SER A 6 6.64 1.26 4.23
C SER A 6 5.37 1.50 3.42
N ARG A 7 5.07 2.75 3.03
CA ARG A 7 3.91 3.10 2.22
C ARG A 7 4.02 2.50 0.81
N ILE A 8 5.16 2.66 0.16
CA ILE A 8 5.42 2.13 -1.19
C ILE A 8 5.39 0.59 -1.19
N SER A 9 5.95 -0.07 -0.18
CA SER A 9 5.88 -1.54 -0.07
C SER A 9 4.43 -2.04 0.06
N LYS A 10 3.57 -1.32 0.79
CA LYS A 10 2.13 -1.64 0.87
C LYS A 10 1.44 -1.43 -0.48
N GLU A 11 1.75 -0.35 -1.18
CA GLU A 11 1.20 -0.04 -2.51
C GLU A 11 1.57 -1.13 -3.53
N ILE A 12 2.82 -1.60 -3.53
CA ILE A 12 3.28 -2.74 -4.34
C ILE A 12 2.49 -4.00 -3.96
N THR A 13 2.36 -4.30 -2.67
CA THR A 13 1.68 -5.51 -2.18
C THR A 13 0.21 -5.54 -2.62
N MET A 14 -0.47 -4.40 -2.53
CA MET A 14 -1.85 -4.26 -2.99
C MET A 14 -1.97 -4.43 -4.50
N ALA A 15 -1.09 -3.75 -5.26
CA ALA A 15 -1.11 -3.85 -6.71
C ALA A 15 -0.96 -5.29 -7.18
N VAL A 16 -0.02 -6.03 -6.58
CA VAL A 16 0.20 -7.46 -6.90
C VAL A 16 -1.02 -8.32 -6.56
N LYS A 17 -1.68 -8.05 -5.42
CA LYS A 17 -2.88 -8.78 -5.01
C LYS A 17 -4.07 -8.54 -5.96
N ASP A 18 -4.18 -7.34 -6.49
CA ASP A 18 -5.32 -6.89 -7.33
C ASP A 18 -5.16 -7.30 -8.80
N GLY A 19 -3.93 -7.29 -9.32
CA GLY A 19 -3.66 -7.46 -10.76
C GLY A 19 -2.51 -8.41 -11.12
N GLY A 20 -2.00 -9.18 -10.16
CA GLY A 20 -0.86 -10.08 -10.35
C GLY A 20 0.49 -9.38 -10.28
N ASP A 21 1.55 -10.20 -10.27
CA ASP A 21 2.94 -9.81 -10.04
C ASP A 21 3.67 -9.28 -11.28
N ASN A 22 3.02 -9.28 -12.44
CA ASN A 22 3.61 -8.82 -13.69
C ASN A 22 3.38 -7.31 -13.91
N PRO A 23 4.45 -6.47 -13.89
CA PRO A 23 4.33 -5.02 -14.08
C PRO A 23 3.93 -4.60 -15.50
N GLU A 24 4.02 -5.49 -16.49
CA GLU A 24 3.61 -5.19 -17.87
C GLU A 24 2.10 -5.28 -18.07
N THR A 25 1.45 -6.21 -17.36
CA THR A 25 -0.01 -6.39 -17.40
C THR A 25 -0.73 -5.58 -16.31
N ASN A 26 0.00 -5.16 -15.28
CA ASN A 26 -0.55 -4.43 -14.14
C ASN A 26 -0.02 -2.98 -14.07
N LEU A 27 -0.84 -2.03 -14.56
CA LEU A 27 -0.49 -0.60 -14.54
C LEU A 27 -0.30 -0.04 -13.12
N ARG A 28 -1.03 -0.58 -12.12
CA ARG A 28 -0.94 -0.14 -10.72
C ARG A 28 0.43 -0.54 -10.14
N LEU A 29 0.88 -1.76 -10.44
CA LEU A 29 2.20 -2.25 -10.04
C LEU A 29 3.32 -1.45 -10.72
N LYS A 30 3.17 -1.13 -12.01
CA LYS A 30 4.13 -0.30 -12.75
C LYS A 30 4.31 1.09 -12.12
N ARG A 31 3.21 1.74 -11.72
CA ARG A 31 3.24 3.03 -11.02
C ARG A 31 3.89 2.92 -9.65
N ALA A 32 3.53 1.91 -8.86
CA ALA A 32 4.15 1.68 -7.55
C ALA A 32 5.67 1.47 -7.64
N ILE A 33 6.14 0.74 -8.67
CA ILE A 33 7.58 0.56 -8.94
C ILE A 33 8.25 1.87 -9.38
N GLN A 34 7.57 2.74 -10.14
CA GLN A 34 8.08 4.06 -10.47
C GLN A 34 8.21 4.95 -9.22
N ASN A 35 7.21 4.93 -8.33
CA ASN A 35 7.26 5.64 -7.05
C ASN A 35 8.43 5.12 -6.18
N ALA A 36 8.64 3.81 -6.15
CA ALA A 36 9.78 3.18 -5.46
C ALA A 36 11.13 3.69 -5.99
N LYS A 37 11.28 3.78 -7.33
CA LYS A 37 12.48 4.34 -7.96
C LYS A 37 12.65 5.82 -7.63
N GLY A 38 11.57 6.61 -7.65
CA GLY A 38 11.60 8.03 -7.28
C GLY A 38 12.01 8.27 -5.81
N ALA A 39 11.62 7.37 -4.91
CA ALA A 39 12.03 7.39 -3.50
C ALA A 39 13.43 6.77 -3.25
N ASN A 40 14.16 6.39 -4.31
CA ASN A 40 15.48 5.76 -4.23
C ASN A 40 15.48 4.42 -3.45
N MET A 41 14.39 3.65 -3.54
CA MET A 41 14.27 2.33 -2.92
C MET A 41 15.16 1.32 -3.66
N PRO A 42 15.95 0.49 -2.94
CA PRO A 42 16.72 -0.61 -3.55
C PRO A 42 15.82 -1.61 -4.28
N LYS A 43 16.27 -2.13 -5.43
CA LYS A 43 15.54 -3.14 -6.21
C LYS A 43 15.18 -4.39 -5.38
N ASP A 44 16.10 -4.84 -4.52
CA ASP A 44 15.87 -6.00 -3.65
C ASP A 44 14.65 -5.82 -2.74
N ASN A 45 14.38 -4.60 -2.26
CA ASN A 45 13.21 -4.32 -1.43
C ASN A 45 11.91 -4.38 -2.24
N VAL A 46 11.94 -3.94 -3.50
CA VAL A 46 10.80 -4.01 -4.43
C VAL A 46 10.48 -5.47 -4.75
N GLU A 47 11.49 -6.26 -5.12
CA GLU A 47 11.32 -7.69 -5.40
C GLU A 47 10.85 -8.47 -4.18
N ARG A 48 11.36 -8.15 -3.00
CA ARG A 48 10.90 -8.76 -1.75
C ARG A 48 9.44 -8.42 -1.44
N ALA A 49 9.00 -7.19 -1.71
CA ALA A 49 7.61 -6.80 -1.56
C ALA A 49 6.69 -7.55 -2.54
N ILE A 50 7.11 -7.70 -3.80
CA ILE A 50 6.35 -8.47 -4.81
C ILE A 50 6.24 -9.94 -4.40
N LYS A 51 7.34 -10.59 -4.01
CA LYS A 51 7.33 -11.99 -3.55
C LYS A 51 6.51 -12.19 -2.28
N LYS A 52 6.52 -11.24 -1.35
CA LYS A 52 5.68 -11.31 -0.14
C LYS A 52 4.18 -11.23 -0.49
N ALA A 53 3.83 -10.51 -1.55
CA ALA A 53 2.46 -10.33 -1.98
C ALA A 53 1.89 -11.53 -2.77
N THR A 54 2.75 -12.32 -3.42
CA THR A 54 2.34 -13.57 -4.13
C THR A 54 2.40 -14.83 -3.26
N GLY A 55 3.05 -14.78 -2.10
CA GLY A 55 3.18 -15.91 -1.19
C GLY A 55 1.87 -16.29 -0.48
N ALA A 56 1.74 -17.55 -0.06
CA ALA A 56 0.57 -18.06 0.68
C ALA A 56 0.35 -17.37 2.05
N ASP A 57 1.39 -16.74 2.61
CA ASP A 57 1.35 -15.89 3.82
C ASP A 57 1.09 -14.41 3.49
N ALA A 58 0.53 -14.10 2.32
CA ALA A 58 0.18 -12.74 1.96
C ALA A 58 -0.82 -12.17 2.98
N GLU A 59 -0.33 -11.29 3.86
CA GLU A 59 -1.16 -10.55 4.79
C GLU A 59 -2.30 -9.87 4.01
N ASN A 60 -3.54 -10.03 4.49
CA ASN A 60 -4.71 -9.49 3.82
C ASN A 60 -4.75 -7.97 4.01
N TRP A 61 -4.05 -7.23 3.15
CA TRP A 61 -4.16 -5.78 3.07
C TRP A 61 -5.43 -5.41 2.30
N GLU A 62 -6.17 -4.46 2.86
CA GLU A 62 -7.40 -3.87 2.31
C GLU A 62 -7.32 -2.34 2.38
N GLU A 63 -7.97 -1.70 1.40
CA GLU A 63 -8.16 -0.25 1.35
C GLU A 63 -9.48 0.09 2.05
N ILE A 64 -9.41 0.96 3.06
CA ILE A 64 -10.56 1.44 3.82
C ILE A 64 -10.50 2.96 3.86
N SER A 65 -11.64 3.58 3.56
CA SER A 65 -11.83 5.01 3.69
C SER A 65 -12.58 5.31 4.99
N TYR A 66 -12.07 6.26 5.76
CA TYR A 66 -12.74 6.79 6.95
C TYR A 66 -13.18 8.23 6.70
N GLU A 67 -14.41 8.50 7.12
CA GLU A 67 -15.03 9.82 7.01
C GLU A 67 -15.36 10.32 8.41
N GLY A 68 -15.07 11.60 8.67
CA GLY A 68 -15.35 12.21 9.97
C GLY A 68 -15.42 13.72 9.92
N TYR A 69 -15.82 14.31 11.03
CA TYR A 69 -15.87 15.76 11.21
C TYR A 69 -14.89 16.18 12.32
N GLY A 70 -14.03 17.14 12.01
CA GLY A 70 -13.13 17.78 12.97
C GLY A 70 -13.79 18.94 13.72
N PRO A 71 -13.06 19.59 14.64
CA PRO A 71 -13.53 20.78 15.34
C PRO A 71 -13.99 21.86 14.35
N GLY A 72 -15.16 22.45 14.60
CA GLY A 72 -15.75 23.44 13.71
C GLY A 72 -16.48 22.88 12.48
N GLY A 73 -16.75 21.57 12.43
CA GLY A 73 -17.56 20.96 11.35
C GLY A 73 -16.80 20.73 10.05
N ILE A 74 -15.46 20.74 10.10
CA ILE A 74 -14.61 20.49 8.94
C ILE A 74 -14.69 19.01 8.58
N ALA A 75 -15.07 18.68 7.34
CA ALA A 75 -15.08 17.31 6.85
C ALA A 75 -13.64 16.80 6.64
N ILE A 76 -13.35 15.60 7.13
CA ILE A 76 -12.07 14.91 7.03
C ILE A 76 -12.29 13.58 6.33
N PHE A 77 -11.50 13.35 5.28
CA PHE A 77 -11.45 12.09 4.54
C PHE A 77 -10.06 11.47 4.73
N VAL A 78 -10.02 10.21 5.17
CA VAL A 78 -8.76 9.50 5.42
C VAL A 78 -8.75 8.20 4.64
N GLU A 79 -7.83 8.11 3.69
CA GLU A 79 -7.56 6.89 2.93
C GLU A 79 -6.50 6.05 3.65
N CYS A 80 -6.88 4.84 4.04
CA CYS A 80 -6.05 3.93 4.80
C CYS A 80 -5.85 2.61 4.06
N THR A 81 -4.61 2.12 4.11
CA THR A 81 -4.27 0.75 3.71
C THR A 81 -3.88 -0.04 4.97
N THR A 82 -4.70 -1.01 5.34
CA THR A 82 -4.51 -1.79 6.58
C THR A 82 -4.72 -3.28 6.39
N ASN A 83 -4.10 -4.08 7.24
CA ASN A 83 -4.37 -5.51 7.38
C ASN A 83 -5.21 -5.82 8.63
N ASN A 84 -5.67 -4.78 9.34
CA ASN A 84 -6.52 -4.89 10.51
C ASN A 84 -7.34 -3.59 10.69
N PRO A 85 -8.62 -3.59 10.29
CA PRO A 85 -9.52 -2.43 10.40
C PRO A 85 -9.71 -1.97 11.83
N THR A 86 -9.89 -2.92 12.76
CA THR A 86 -10.15 -2.65 14.18
C THR A 86 -8.99 -1.90 14.82
N ARG A 87 -7.75 -2.22 14.43
CA ARG A 87 -6.57 -1.49 14.89
C ARG A 87 -6.48 -0.10 14.25
N THR A 88 -6.85 0.03 12.99
CA THR A 88 -6.74 1.30 12.27
C THR A 88 -7.76 2.34 12.71
N VAL A 89 -8.97 1.93 13.10
CA VAL A 89 -9.97 2.87 13.62
C VAL A 89 -9.70 3.29 15.07
N ALA A 90 -9.00 2.44 15.85
CA ALA A 90 -8.74 2.70 17.26
C ALA A 90 -7.54 3.64 17.53
N ASN A 91 -6.70 3.90 16.53
CA ASN A 91 -5.53 4.80 16.62
C ASN A 91 -5.81 6.12 15.92
#